data_AF-A0A7C0UPN4-F1
#
_entry.id   AF-A0A7C0UPN4-F1
#
_cell.length_a   1.000
_cell.length_b   1.000
_cell.length_c   1.000
_cell.angle_alpha   90.00
_cell.angle_beta   90.00
_cell.angle_gamma   90.00
#
_symmetry.space_group_name_H-M   'P 1'
#
loop_
_entity.id
_entity.type
_entity.pdbx_description
1 polymer ?
#
loop_
_entity_poly.entity_id
_entity_poly.type
_entity_poly.pdbx_seq_one_letter_code
_entity_poly.pdbx_strand_id
1 'polypeptide(L)'
;MAVQDILKLNLKKIISHVKSIVEKNLEVPLPNKVIEIALEPELDILFIRFNKPEKTETGEPLEPNIHIFTDSQKITALEIHNLKNFLQNLTKPQNNKLI
;
A
#
# COMPACT_ATOMS: atom_id res chain seq x y z
N MET A 1 -8.43 -20.26 -7.94
CA MET A 1 -8.07 -18.87 -7.60
C MET A 1 -8.96 -18.42 -6.46
N ALA A 2 -8.39 -18.06 -5.30
CA ALA A 2 -9.20 -17.49 -4.22
C ALA A 2 -9.56 -16.06 -4.62
N VAL A 3 -10.80 -15.86 -5.09
CA VAL A 3 -11.38 -14.54 -5.29
C VAL A 3 -11.47 -13.91 -3.90
N GLN A 4 -10.62 -12.92 -3.63
CA GLN A 4 -10.79 -12.11 -2.43
C GLN A 4 -12.05 -11.29 -2.63
N ASP A 5 -13.05 -11.57 -1.80
CA ASP A 5 -14.25 -10.75 -1.72
C ASP A 5 -13.84 -9.32 -1.38
N ILE A 6 -14.05 -8.40 -2.32
CA ILE A 6 -13.70 -6.99 -2.18
C ILE A 6 -14.38 -6.37 -0.95
N LEU A 7 -15.56 -6.87 -0.56
CA LEU A 7 -16.29 -6.42 0.62
C LEU A 7 -15.61 -6.83 1.94
N LYS A 8 -14.68 -7.79 1.89
CA LYS A 8 -13.87 -8.22 3.04
C LYS A 8 -12.55 -7.46 3.14
N LEU A 9 -12.18 -6.65 2.15
CA LEU A 9 -10.98 -5.82 2.23
C LEU A 9 -11.19 -4.70 3.24
N ASN A 10 -10.47 -4.79 4.35
CA ASN A 10 -10.43 -3.72 5.34
C ASN A 10 -9.43 -2.64 4.91
N LEU A 11 -9.86 -1.77 4.00
CA LEU A 11 -9.04 -0.68 3.44
C LEU A 11 -8.47 0.22 4.53
N LYS A 12 -9.24 0.49 5.60
CA LYS A 12 -8.76 1.28 6.75
C LYS A 12 -7.52 0.63 7.37
N LYS A 13 -7.57 -0.67 7.67
CA LYS A 13 -6.44 -1.40 8.26
C LYS A 13 -5.24 -1.44 7.32
N ILE A 14 -5.48 -1.68 6.02
CA ILE A 14 -4.43 -1.69 4.99
C ILE A 14 -3.72 -0.33 4.93
N ILE A 15 -4.48 0.75 4.75
CA ILE A 15 -3.93 2.11 4.64
C ILE A 15 -3.21 2.51 5.93
N SER A 16 -3.75 2.21 7.11
CA SER A 16 -3.06 2.51 8.38
C SER A 16 -1.73 1.77 8.51
N HIS A 17 -1.65 0.51 8.09
CA HIS A 17 -0.41 -0.25 8.12
C HIS A 17 0.62 0.29 7.13
N VAL A 18 0.21 0.55 5.88
CA VAL A 18 1.09 1.09 4.85
C VAL A 18 1.57 2.50 5.24
N LYS A 19 0.69 3.33 5.80
CA LYS A 19 1.06 4.64 6.35
C LYS A 19 2.18 4.52 7.39
N SER A 20 2.07 3.59 8.32
CA SER A 20 3.12 3.35 9.32
C SER A 20 4.45 2.90 8.71
N ILE A 21 4.42 2.12 7.62
CA ILE A 21 5.63 1.68 6.92
C ILE A 21 6.27 2.87 6.19
N VAL A 22 5.47 3.65 5.47
CA VAL A 22 5.92 4.83 4.73
C VAL A 22 6.54 5.86 5.67
N GLU A 23 5.83 6.23 6.75
CA GLU A 23 6.31 7.22 7.72
C GLU A 23 7.54 6.74 8.53
N LYS A 24 7.80 5.43 8.60
CA LYS A 24 9.01 4.87 9.22
C LYS A 24 10.22 4.92 8.27
N ASN A 25 10.00 4.67 6.99
CA ASN A 25 11.08 4.52 6.01
C ASN A 25 11.38 5.82 5.22
N LEU A 26 10.44 6.76 5.19
CA LEU A 26 10.54 8.00 4.41
C LEU A 26 10.21 9.21 5.27
N GLU A 27 10.91 10.32 5.01
CA GLU A 27 10.64 11.62 5.63
C GLU A 27 9.42 12.34 5.03
N VAL A 28 8.78 11.73 4.02
CA VAL A 28 7.62 12.27 3.31
C VAL A 28 6.34 11.62 3.83
N PRO A 29 5.34 12.39 4.27
CA PRO A 29 4.10 11.83 4.78
C PRO A 29 3.26 11.20 3.68
N LEU A 30 2.59 10.09 4.00
CA LEU A 30 1.56 9.53 3.13
C LEU A 30 0.34 10.47 3.10
N PRO A 31 -0.21 10.82 1.93
CA PRO A 31 -1.39 11.68 1.88
C PRO A 31 -2.61 11.06 2.58
N ASN A 32 -3.42 11.89 3.22
CA ASN A 32 -4.59 11.45 3.98
C ASN A 32 -5.85 11.24 3.11
N LYS A 33 -5.79 11.54 1.81
CA LYS A 33 -6.89 11.43 0.86
C LYS A 33 -6.56 10.39 -0.21
N VAL A 34 -7.49 9.48 -0.45
CA VAL A 34 -7.45 8.54 -1.57
C VAL A 34 -8.41 9.03 -2.65
N ILE A 35 -7.97 9.06 -3.91
CA ILE A 35 -8.78 9.48 -5.06
C ILE A 35 -9.15 8.32 -5.98
N GLU A 36 -8.43 7.20 -5.91
CA GLU A 36 -8.71 5.99 -6.68
C GLU A 36 -8.14 4.76 -5.96
N ILE A 37 -8.88 3.66 -6.04
CA ILE A 37 -8.45 2.34 -5.60
C ILE A 37 -8.79 1.38 -6.72
N ALA A 38 -7.80 0.64 -7.20
CA ALA A 38 -7.98 -0.43 -8.17
C ALA A 38 -7.46 -1.73 -7.59
N LEU A 39 -8.25 -2.79 -7.74
CA LEU A 39 -7.86 -4.15 -7.39
C LEU A 39 -7.64 -4.89 -8.70
N GLU A 40 -6.46 -5.49 -8.87
CA GLU A 40 -6.08 -6.28 -10.05
C GLU A 40 -5.90 -7.75 -9.61
N PRO A 41 -6.96 -8.57 -9.59
CA PRO A 41 -6.93 -9.89 -8.97
C PRO A 41 -6.02 -10.88 -9.70
N GLU A 42 -5.86 -10.71 -11.01
CA GLU A 42 -5.00 -11.56 -11.85
C GLU A 42 -3.52 -11.30 -11.58
N LEU A 43 -3.17 -10.07 -11.19
CA LEU A 43 -1.80 -9.68 -10.83
C LEU A 43 -1.53 -9.77 -9.32
N ASP A 44 -2.56 -10.02 -8.52
CA ASP A 44 -2.51 -9.98 -7.05
C ASP A 44 -2.02 -8.62 -6.51
N ILE A 45 -2.49 -7.54 -7.12
CA ILE A 45 -2.09 -6.15 -6.81
C ILE A 45 -3.28 -5.35 -6.27
N LEU A 46 -3.04 -4.57 -5.22
CA LEU A 46 -3.89 -3.44 -4.83
C LEU A 46 -3.17 -2.14 -5.15
N PHE A 47 -3.76 -1.34 -6.04
CA PHE A 47 -3.30 0.00 -6.38
C PHE A 47 -4.12 1.05 -5.63
N ILE A 48 -3.44 2.04 -5.04
CA ILE A 48 -4.07 3.16 -4.34
C ILE A 48 -3.45 4.45 -4.83
N ARG A 49 -4.27 5.34 -5.39
CA ARG A 49 -3.86 6.68 -5.79
C ARG A 49 -4.34 7.72 -4.80
N PHE A 50 -3.43 8.60 -4.42
CA PHE A 50 -3.69 9.71 -3.51
C PHE A 50 -3.81 11.04 -4.26
N ASN A 51 -2.98 11.22 -5.30
CA ASN A 51 -2.96 12.40 -6.16
C ASN A 51 -2.65 11.99 -7.61
N LYS A 52 -3.06 12.84 -8.56
CA LYS A 52 -2.58 12.72 -9.94
C LYS A 52 -1.18 13.34 -10.03
N PRO A 53 -0.24 12.74 -10.79
CA PRO A 53 1.03 13.40 -11.07
C PRO A 53 0.79 14.65 -11.92
N GLU A 54 1.54 15.70 -11.63
CA GLU A 54 1.57 16.96 -12.38
C GLU A 54 2.63 16.94 -13.49
N LYS A 55 3.72 16.18 -13.29
CA LYS A 55 4.85 16.05 -14.20
C LYS A 55 5.15 14.58 -14.49
N THR A 56 6.26 14.07 -13.95
CA THR A 56 6.76 12.73 -14.19
C THR A 56 6.66 11.95 -12.90
N GLU A 57 5.91 10.85 -12.96
CA GLU A 57 5.76 9.91 -11.86
C GLU A 57 6.88 8.86 -11.95
N THR A 58 7.58 8.63 -10.84
CA THR A 58 8.60 7.59 -10.70
C THR A 58 8.15 6.55 -9.68
N GLY A 59 8.19 5.27 -10.06
CA GLY A 59 7.87 4.15 -9.18
C GLY A 59 9.13 3.51 -8.59
N GLU A 60 9.16 3.33 -7.27
CA GLU A 60 10.30 2.74 -6.56
C GLU A 60 9.84 1.72 -5.51
N PRO A 61 10.60 0.64 -5.28
CA PRO A 61 10.31 -0.29 -4.21
C PRO A 61 10.63 0.30 -2.83
N LEU A 62 9.69 0.21 -1.90
CA LEU A 62 9.84 0.65 -0.52
C LEU A 62 10.11 -0.53 0.43
N GLU A 63 9.35 -1.60 0.27
CA GLU A 63 9.44 -2.86 1.03
C GLU A 63 9.12 -4.02 0.06
N PRO A 64 9.39 -5.30 0.40
CA PRO A 64 9.26 -6.42 -0.53
C PRO A 64 7.93 -6.54 -1.28
N ASN A 65 6.84 -6.01 -0.73
CA ASN A 65 5.50 -6.05 -1.33
C ASN A 65 4.92 -4.65 -1.60
N ILE A 66 5.66 -3.57 -1.35
CA ILE A 66 5.13 -2.21 -1.45
C ILE A 66 6.02 -1.41 -2.40
N HIS A 67 5.40 -0.91 -3.47
CA HIS A 67 6.01 0.08 -4.34
C HIS A 67 5.31 1.42 -4.13
N ILE A 68 6.07 2.49 -4.12
CA ILE A 68 5.56 3.86 -4.04
C ILE A 68 5.79 4.58 -5.36
N PHE A 69 4.88 5.47 -5.67
CA PHE A 69 4.99 6.36 -6.82
C PHE A 69 5.08 7.78 -6.32
N THR A 70 6.04 8.52 -6.86
CA THR A 70 6.27 9.90 -6.48
C THR A 70 6.34 10.82 -7.69
N ASP A 71 5.89 12.05 -7.51
CA ASP A 71 6.14 13.16 -8.43
C ASP A 71 6.59 14.35 -7.60
N SER A 72 7.72 14.96 -7.99
CA SER A 72 8.26 16.15 -7.32
C SER A 72 8.40 15.95 -5.80
N GLN A 73 8.91 14.78 -5.39
CA GLN A 73 9.11 14.33 -4.00
C GLN A 73 7.84 14.15 -3.17
N LYS A 74 6.66 14.15 -3.79
CA LYS A 74 5.38 13.86 -3.12
C LYS A 74 4.89 12.49 -3.54
N ILE A 75 4.39 11.71 -2.59
CA ILE A 75 3.75 10.43 -2.88
C ILE A 75 2.42 10.69 -3.60
N THR A 76 2.28 10.12 -4.80
CA THR A 76 1.11 10.23 -5.66
C THR A 76 0.28 8.96 -5.66
N ALA A 77 0.93 7.79 -5.56
CA ALA A 77 0.27 6.49 -5.49
C ALA A 77 1.14 5.46 -4.76
N LEU A 78 0.56 4.29 -4.49
CA LEU A 78 1.28 3.09 -4.07
C LEU A 78 0.64 1.83 -4.65
N GLU A 79 1.45 0.79 -4.76
CA GLU A 79 1.02 -0.57 -5.08
C GLU A 79 1.40 -1.52 -3.96
N ILE A 80 0.47 -2.42 -3.65
CA ILE A 80 0.72 -3.57 -2.79
C ILE A 80 0.71 -4.81 -3.68
N HIS A 81 1.87 -5.39 -3.89
CA HIS A 81 2.09 -6.63 -4.62
C HIS A 81 1.90 -7.84 -3.72
N ASN A 82 1.62 -9.00 -4.30
CA ASN A 82 1.39 -10.24 -3.55
C ASN A 82 0.36 -10.02 -2.41
N LEU A 83 -0.75 -9.36 -2.76
CA LEU A 83 -1.77 -8.87 -1.85
C LEU A 83 -2.29 -9.98 -0.93
N LYS A 84 -2.43 -11.21 -1.42
CA LYS A 84 -2.86 -12.35 -0.58
C LYS A 84 -1.92 -12.58 0.60
N ASN A 85 -0.61 -12.64 0.35
CA ASN A 85 0.39 -12.83 1.39
C ASN A 85 0.47 -11.63 2.32
N PHE A 86 0.42 -10.42 1.76
CA PHE A 86 0.40 -9.18 2.54
C PHE A 86 -0.76 -9.16 3.55
N LEU A 87 -1.98 -9.50 3.11
CA LEU A 87 -3.17 -9.56 3.96
C LEU A 87 -3.09 -10.66 5.02
N GLN A 88 -2.52 -11.82 4.69
CA GLN A 88 -2.28 -12.87 5.69
C GLN A 88 -1.36 -12.36 6.81
N ASN A 89 -0.28 -11.66 6.47
CA ASN A 89 0.66 -11.13 7.46
C ASN A 89 0.06 -9.98 8.29
N LEU A 90 -0.82 -9.18 7.72
CA LEU A 90 -1.62 -8.18 8.43
C LEU A 90 -2.57 -8.75 9.49
N THR A 91 -3.02 -9.99 9.32
CA THR A 91 -3.98 -10.63 10.24
C THR A 91 -3.32 -11.49 11.32
N LYS A 92 -2.04 -11.81 11.17
CA LYS A 92 -1.29 -12.50 12.22
C LYS A 92 -1.10 -11.57 13.42
N PRO A 93 -1.37 -12.02 14.65
CA PRO A 93 -0.99 -11.26 15.83
C PRO A 93 0.53 -11.04 15.79
N GLN A 94 0.97 -9.79 15.95
CA GLN A 94 2.37 -9.49 16.17
C GLN A 94 2.72 -10.06 17.54
N ASN A 95 3.28 -11.29 17.57
CA ASN A 95 3.93 -11.80 18.76
C ASN A 95 5.18 -10.95 18.99
N ASN A 96 5.03 -9.85 19.74
CA ASN A 96 6.17 -9.14 20.31
C ASN A 96 6.91 -10.12 21.20
N LYS A 97 8.00 -10.71 20.68
CA LYS A 97 9.05 -11.23 21.54
C LYS A 97 9.67 -10.02 22.23
N LEU A 98 9.18 -9.78 23.43
CA LEU A 98 9.94 -9.07 24.47
C LEU A 98 11.24 -9.86 24.65
N ILE A 99 12.36 -9.21 24.35
CA ILE A 99 13.69 -9.59 24.83
C ILE A 99 14.10 -8.52 25.84
#